data_AF-A0A497DYQ3-F1
#
_entry.id   AF-A0A497DYQ3-F1
#
_cell.length_a   1.000
_cell.length_b   1.000
_cell.length_c   1.000
_cell.angle_alpha   90.00
_cell.angle_beta   90.00
_cell.angle_gamma   90.00
#
_symmetry.space_group_name_H-M   'P 1'
#
loop_
_entity.id
_entity.type
_entity.pdbx_description
1 polymer ?
#
loop_
_entity_poly.entity_id
_entity_poly.type
_entity_poly.pdbx_seq_one_letter_code
_entity_poly.pdbx_strand_id
1 'polypeptide(L)'
;MKNLVISKKRLAKFIPLGLGLLGWLSGVLLSFSSSQIFGLNKLHPSNIPLESLPQKSPVSSNLGTSLCSSSPLPRPILENIKFFPSNKLSAHQAERKVILGNEKLFTPSFLTKLKGLRIGLVVNQTSRLPQGEPLWEAMRRHNLELKAIFTPEHGLEAKSEAGRAVGNSSWREIPVYSLYGHRYRPSAQQLAAVDVLIYDLQDVGTRFYTYITTLKYILEAGALHQKKIIICDRPNPLGGEKIEGPLLQPQFKSFISALPLPIRYGLTPGELALMMKGEGWIPKEVELEIIPMDGWRRSYLWSDTGLPWIPTSPNIPHPENAYLFPGLGLLGGLRINQGLGSDFPFLRLGAPWLDPVLLQKELSSLPAAAGLSLEPVDYIPQALPGKVLTPPFKNRLCHGLQIKVEEPSLIEPVNFTLHLIKVLKKYYPDKLNPTPTGLNRLFGSSLLYDYLRNKLSFDSLIKQIKDDTRQFDLKRRQYFLYH
;
A
#
# COMPACT_ATOMS: atom_id res chain seq x y z
N MET A 1 0.51 -7.36 -75.15
CA MET A 1 -0.29 -6.53 -74.23
C MET A 1 -0.56 -7.34 -72.96
N LYS A 2 0.41 -7.34 -72.01
CA LYS A 2 0.31 -6.92 -70.59
C LYS A 2 -0.93 -7.50 -69.85
N ASN A 3 -0.81 -8.63 -69.12
CA ASN A 3 -0.30 -8.84 -67.73
C ASN A 3 -1.41 -8.58 -66.66
N LEU A 4 -1.60 -9.29 -65.54
CA LEU A 4 -0.85 -10.34 -64.84
C LEU A 4 -1.76 -11.04 -63.78
N VAL A 5 -1.68 -12.38 -63.74
CA VAL A 5 -1.73 -13.38 -62.65
C VAL A 5 -1.95 -12.95 -61.16
N ILE A 6 -2.86 -13.65 -60.47
CA ILE A 6 -2.80 -13.97 -59.02
C ILE A 6 -3.15 -15.46 -58.81
N SER A 7 -2.33 -16.24 -58.10
CA SER A 7 -2.76 -17.49 -57.45
C SER A 7 -1.79 -18.07 -56.41
N LYS A 8 -2.34 -18.24 -55.18
CA LYS A 8 -2.21 -19.33 -54.16
C LYS A 8 -0.84 -19.85 -53.68
N LYS A 9 -0.73 -20.03 -52.35
CA LYS A 9 -0.67 -21.38 -51.71
C LYS A 9 -0.79 -21.36 -50.16
N ARG A 10 -1.53 -22.36 -49.64
CA ARG A 10 -1.60 -22.87 -48.25
C ARG A 10 -0.53 -23.96 -48.06
N LEU A 11 -0.02 -24.19 -46.83
CA LEU A 11 -0.23 -25.40 -45.98
C LEU A 11 0.86 -25.59 -44.89
N ALA A 12 0.39 -26.20 -43.80
CA ALA A 12 1.06 -26.50 -42.53
C ALA A 12 2.02 -27.70 -42.54
N LYS A 13 2.81 -27.85 -41.46
CA LYS A 13 3.41 -29.12 -40.96
C LYS A 13 3.72 -29.06 -39.45
N PHE A 14 3.75 -30.23 -38.82
CA PHE A 14 3.66 -30.56 -37.38
C PHE A 14 4.89 -31.39 -36.90
N ILE A 15 5.36 -31.16 -35.64
CA ILE A 15 5.99 -32.09 -34.62
C ILE A 15 7.41 -32.72 -34.88
N PRO A 16 8.29 -33.08 -33.88
CA PRO A 16 8.06 -33.52 -32.47
C PRO A 16 8.93 -33.00 -31.29
N LEU A 17 8.52 -33.47 -30.09
CA LEU A 17 9.08 -33.39 -28.72
C LEU A 17 10.48 -33.99 -28.49
N GLY A 18 11.19 -33.50 -27.46
CA GLY A 18 12.29 -34.17 -26.76
C GLY A 18 12.74 -33.48 -25.45
N LEU A 19 12.52 -34.19 -24.33
CA LEU A 19 12.87 -33.97 -22.90
C LEU A 19 14.18 -33.22 -22.52
N GLY A 20 14.13 -32.49 -21.39
CA GLY A 20 15.31 -32.03 -20.62
C GLY A 20 14.98 -31.11 -19.43
N LEU A 21 15.07 -31.64 -18.21
CA LEU A 21 14.76 -31.05 -16.90
C LEU A 21 15.81 -30.05 -16.34
N LEU A 22 15.36 -29.28 -15.34
CA LEU A 22 16.07 -28.70 -14.16
C LEU A 22 16.62 -27.26 -14.16
N GLY A 23 16.07 -26.45 -13.22
CA GLY A 23 16.66 -25.28 -12.57
C GLY A 23 16.43 -23.95 -13.31
N TRP A 24 16.00 -22.84 -12.71
CA TRP A 24 16.32 -22.30 -11.40
C TRP A 24 15.20 -21.37 -10.91
N LEU A 25 14.80 -21.58 -9.65
CA LEU A 25 14.09 -20.64 -8.78
C LEU A 25 15.14 -19.79 -8.03
N SER A 26 14.71 -18.63 -7.56
CA SER A 26 15.37 -17.69 -6.62
C SER A 26 16.18 -16.54 -7.23
N GLY A 27 15.82 -15.33 -6.77
CA GLY A 27 16.44 -14.07 -7.15
C GLY A 27 15.81 -12.86 -6.45
N VAL A 28 15.48 -12.99 -5.16
CA VAL A 28 15.25 -11.86 -4.25
C VAL A 28 16.13 -12.13 -3.02
N LEU A 29 17.29 -11.48 -2.97
CA LEU A 29 18.18 -11.41 -1.79
C LEU A 29 18.43 -9.90 -1.57
N LEU A 30 18.03 -9.30 -0.45
CA LEU A 30 18.65 -9.38 0.88
C LEU A 30 20.17 -9.17 0.82
N SER A 31 20.59 -7.92 1.03
CA SER A 31 21.97 -7.56 1.30
C SER A 31 22.23 -7.66 2.82
N PHE A 32 22.94 -8.70 3.25
CA PHE A 32 23.72 -8.67 4.48
C PHE A 32 25.20 -8.71 4.15
N SER A 33 25.95 -7.92 4.91
CA SER A 33 27.39 -7.68 4.81
C SER A 33 28.21 -8.94 5.02
N SER A 34 29.22 -9.12 4.18
CA SER A 34 30.25 -10.15 4.22
C SER A 34 31.29 -9.90 5.31
N SER A 35 31.61 -10.96 6.07
CA SER A 35 32.88 -11.12 6.78
C SER A 35 33.16 -12.61 6.93
N GLN A 36 34.39 -13.01 6.58
CA GLN A 36 35.06 -14.31 6.80
C GLN A 36 34.78 -15.41 5.75
N ILE A 37 35.69 -15.61 4.79
CA ILE A 37 36.97 -16.37 4.79
C ILE A 37 36.75 -17.88 4.64
N PHE A 38 37.26 -18.41 3.53
CA PHE A 38 37.22 -19.81 3.06
C PHE A 38 38.08 -20.75 3.93
N GLY A 39 37.59 -21.98 4.10
CA GLY A 39 38.38 -23.15 4.50
C GLY A 39 37.69 -24.43 4.04
N LEU A 40 38.27 -25.11 3.05
CA LEU A 40 37.77 -26.33 2.42
C LEU A 40 38.03 -27.59 3.28
N ASN A 41 37.11 -28.54 3.17
CA ASN A 41 37.18 -29.92 3.67
C ASN A 41 38.47 -30.68 3.27
N LYS A 42 38.93 -31.65 4.09
CA LYS A 42 38.65 -33.11 3.97
C LYS A 42 39.67 -33.99 4.76
N LEU A 43 39.15 -35.11 5.29
CA LEU A 43 39.76 -36.46 5.55
C LEU A 43 39.92 -36.93 7.02
N HIS A 44 39.31 -38.11 7.26
CA HIS A 44 39.38 -39.10 8.37
C HIS A 44 40.70 -39.94 8.32
N PRO A 45 40.97 -40.95 9.20
CA PRO A 45 40.48 -41.31 10.55
C PRO A 45 41.61 -41.73 11.56
N SER A 46 41.22 -42.22 12.76
CA SER A 46 41.89 -43.20 13.66
C SER A 46 42.57 -42.76 15.00
N ASN A 47 41.92 -43.13 16.11
CA ASN A 47 42.36 -43.93 17.28
C ASN A 47 43.52 -43.56 18.27
N ILE A 48 43.13 -43.43 19.57
CA ILE A 48 43.77 -43.79 20.89
C ILE A 48 44.76 -42.71 21.49
N PRO A 49 45.10 -42.66 22.83
CA PRO A 49 44.52 -41.80 23.88
C PRO A 49 45.57 -41.07 24.81
N LEU A 50 45.11 -40.44 25.91
CA LEU A 50 45.81 -40.17 27.21
C LEU A 50 47.12 -39.35 27.20
N GLU A 51 47.16 -38.13 27.78
CA GLU A 51 47.68 -37.74 29.12
C GLU A 51 48.10 -36.26 28.94
N SER A 52 48.16 -35.31 29.87
CA SER A 52 48.08 -35.23 31.32
C SER A 52 47.87 -33.74 31.70
N LEU A 53 47.18 -33.53 32.83
CA LEU A 53 46.94 -32.30 33.60
C LEU A 53 48.28 -31.62 34.03
N PRO A 54 48.34 -30.36 34.54
CA PRO A 54 47.35 -29.82 35.48
C PRO A 54 47.01 -28.32 35.50
N GLN A 55 45.87 -28.09 36.15
CA GLN A 55 45.41 -26.88 36.81
C GLN A 55 46.45 -26.34 37.82
N LYS A 56 46.52 -25.02 37.99
CA LYS A 56 46.57 -24.37 39.31
C LYS A 56 45.80 -23.05 39.32
N SER A 57 45.11 -22.88 40.43
CA SER A 57 44.06 -21.95 40.82
C SER A 57 44.63 -20.65 41.46
N PRO A 58 43.78 -19.69 41.88
CA PRO A 58 44.10 -18.27 42.00
C PRO A 58 44.56 -17.86 43.40
N VAL A 59 45.14 -16.66 43.54
CA VAL A 59 45.34 -16.00 44.84
C VAL A 59 45.02 -14.50 44.73
N SER A 60 44.27 -14.04 45.72
CA SER A 60 43.77 -12.70 46.00
C SER A 60 44.70 -11.88 46.91
N SER A 61 44.30 -10.62 47.13
CA SER A 61 44.72 -9.68 48.20
C SER A 61 46.00 -8.87 47.89
N ASN A 62 46.18 -7.58 48.22
CA ASN A 62 45.49 -6.67 49.14
C ASN A 62 45.82 -5.19 48.84
N LEU A 63 44.86 -4.32 49.20
CA LEU A 63 44.91 -2.97 49.78
C LEU A 63 46.08 -1.98 49.48
N GLY A 64 45.67 -0.76 49.08
CA GLY A 64 46.45 0.47 49.22
C GLY A 64 45.56 1.71 49.03
N THR A 65 45.23 2.37 50.13
CA THR A 65 44.35 3.55 50.27
C THR A 65 44.95 4.86 49.77
N SER A 66 44.14 5.72 49.15
CA SER A 66 44.32 7.18 49.18
C SER A 66 42.97 7.86 48.99
N LEU A 67 42.51 8.56 50.04
CA LEU A 67 41.34 9.41 50.10
C LEU A 67 41.60 10.73 49.35
N CYS A 68 40.61 11.22 48.59
CA CYS A 68 40.28 12.65 48.54
C CYS A 68 38.90 12.92 47.92
N SER A 69 38.04 13.47 48.78
CA SER A 69 36.95 14.42 48.55
C SER A 69 35.95 14.21 47.41
N SER A 70 34.73 13.90 47.86
CA SER A 70 33.43 13.91 47.20
C SER A 70 32.98 15.27 46.66
N SER A 71 32.51 15.27 45.41
CA SER A 71 31.55 16.23 44.87
C SER A 71 30.37 15.44 44.26
N PRO A 72 29.12 15.63 44.69
CA PRO A 72 28.00 14.85 44.17
C PRO A 72 27.58 15.32 42.78
N LEU A 73 27.49 14.36 41.85
CA LEU A 73 26.89 14.53 40.53
C LEU A 73 25.40 14.94 40.67
N PRO A 74 24.89 15.89 39.88
CA PRO A 74 23.50 16.32 39.97
C PRO A 74 22.56 15.22 39.46
N ARG A 75 21.58 14.86 40.28
CA ARG A 75 20.43 14.03 39.89
C ARG A 75 19.60 14.76 38.82
N PRO A 76 18.99 14.07 37.85
CA PRO A 76 18.10 14.70 36.90
C PRO A 76 16.83 15.20 37.60
N ILE A 77 16.53 16.47 37.39
CA ILE A 77 15.30 17.15 37.80
C ILE A 77 14.16 16.54 36.95
N LEU A 78 13.45 15.58 37.52
CA LEU A 78 12.15 15.11 37.04
C LEU A 78 11.07 15.75 37.91
N GLU A 79 10.86 17.05 37.75
CA GLU A 79 9.67 17.73 38.28
C GLU A 79 9.43 18.99 37.46
N ASN A 80 8.17 19.17 37.04
CA ASN A 80 7.63 20.24 36.18
C ASN A 80 7.63 20.02 34.66
N ILE A 81 7.13 18.87 34.20
CA ILE A 81 6.35 18.86 32.96
C ILE A 81 4.95 19.36 33.34
N LYS A 82 4.68 20.65 33.11
CA LYS A 82 3.32 21.15 33.04
C LYS A 82 2.65 20.42 31.88
N PHE A 83 1.80 19.44 32.20
CA PHE A 83 0.81 18.94 31.25
C PHE A 83 0.03 20.16 30.77
N PHE A 84 0.26 20.54 29.51
CA PHE A 84 -0.70 21.37 28.81
C PHE A 84 -2.03 20.63 28.91
N PRO A 85 -3.11 21.26 29.41
CA PRO A 85 -4.40 20.62 29.39
C PRO A 85 -4.64 20.26 27.93
N SER A 86 -4.89 18.97 27.69
CA SER A 86 -5.45 18.51 26.45
C SER A 86 -6.60 19.46 26.15
N ASN A 87 -6.44 20.29 25.12
CA ASN A 87 -7.58 20.96 24.54
C ASN A 87 -8.58 19.84 24.31
N LYS A 88 -9.67 19.88 25.05
CA LYS A 88 -10.87 19.12 24.74
C LYS A 88 -11.25 19.61 23.34
N LEU A 89 -10.69 18.99 22.32
CA LEU A 89 -11.34 18.87 21.03
C LEU A 89 -12.68 18.26 21.39
N SER A 90 -13.69 19.11 21.42
CA SER A 90 -15.07 18.65 21.54
C SER A 90 -15.20 17.57 20.49
N ALA A 91 -15.45 16.34 20.93
CA ALA A 91 -15.94 15.30 20.06
C ALA A 91 -17.35 15.72 19.61
N HIS A 92 -17.41 16.68 18.69
CA HIS A 92 -18.45 16.67 17.68
C HIS A 92 -18.20 15.36 16.94
N GLN A 93 -18.85 14.29 17.37
CA GLN A 93 -19.14 13.19 16.46
C GLN A 93 -19.87 13.85 15.30
N ALA A 94 -19.15 14.13 14.23
CA ALA A 94 -19.72 14.67 13.02
C ALA A 94 -20.90 13.77 12.66
N GLU A 95 -22.08 14.36 12.50
CA GLU A 95 -23.28 13.63 12.17
C GLU A 95 -22.98 12.73 10.97
N ARG A 96 -23.33 11.46 11.09
CA ARG A 96 -23.03 10.46 10.08
C ARG A 96 -23.86 10.74 8.83
N LYS A 97 -23.22 11.03 7.70
CA LYS A 97 -23.90 11.42 6.45
C LYS A 97 -23.97 10.33 5.40
N VAL A 98 -23.23 9.23 5.59
CA VAL A 98 -23.07 8.17 4.57
C VAL A 98 -23.51 6.82 5.11
N ILE A 99 -24.39 6.16 4.37
CA ILE A 99 -24.75 4.75 4.53
C ILE A 99 -23.93 3.92 3.55
N LEU A 100 -23.14 2.97 4.07
CA LEU A 100 -22.24 2.12 3.31
C LEU A 100 -23.01 1.01 2.58
N GLY A 101 -22.42 0.50 1.49
CA GLY A 101 -23.00 -0.63 0.76
C GLY A 101 -23.17 -1.89 1.62
N ASN A 102 -22.27 -2.11 2.59
CA ASN A 102 -22.30 -3.31 3.43
C ASN A 102 -23.41 -3.29 4.49
N GLU A 103 -23.94 -2.13 4.87
CA GLU A 103 -25.12 -2.04 5.74
C GLU A 103 -26.38 -2.45 4.99
N LYS A 104 -26.46 -2.08 3.72
CA LYS A 104 -27.62 -2.35 2.87
C LYS A 104 -27.81 -3.84 2.58
N LEU A 105 -26.77 -4.66 2.77
CA LEU A 105 -26.86 -6.14 2.73
C LEU A 105 -27.90 -6.70 3.70
N PHE A 106 -28.17 -6.01 4.81
CA PHE A 106 -29.07 -6.47 5.87
C PHE A 106 -30.50 -5.92 5.72
N THR A 107 -30.78 -5.22 4.62
CA THR A 107 -32.17 -4.86 4.26
C THR A 107 -32.96 -6.12 3.87
N PRO A 108 -34.30 -6.14 4.04
CA PRO A 108 -35.10 -7.31 3.69
C PRO A 108 -34.92 -7.80 2.24
N SER A 109 -34.73 -6.88 1.30
CA SER A 109 -34.53 -7.21 -0.12
C SER A 109 -33.21 -7.94 -0.36
N PHE A 110 -32.09 -7.48 0.20
CA PHE A 110 -30.80 -8.16 0.06
C PHE A 110 -30.72 -9.45 0.88
N LEU A 111 -31.26 -9.47 2.09
CA LEU A 111 -31.31 -10.70 2.89
C LEU A 111 -32.05 -11.81 2.16
N THR A 112 -33.18 -11.50 1.50
CA THR A 112 -33.93 -12.48 0.72
C THR A 112 -33.12 -13.02 -0.46
N LYS A 113 -32.37 -12.14 -1.17
CA LYS A 113 -31.49 -12.54 -2.28
C LYS A 113 -30.32 -13.42 -1.84
N LEU A 114 -29.79 -13.22 -0.63
CA LEU A 114 -28.60 -13.91 -0.13
C LEU A 114 -28.91 -15.20 0.63
N LYS A 115 -30.14 -15.36 1.11
CA LYS A 115 -30.55 -16.54 1.89
C LYS A 115 -30.46 -17.80 1.03
N GLY A 116 -29.78 -18.82 1.57
CA GLY A 116 -29.56 -20.10 0.87
C GLY A 116 -28.43 -20.08 -0.16
N LEU A 117 -27.78 -18.93 -0.40
CA LEU A 117 -26.56 -18.88 -1.21
C LEU A 117 -25.32 -19.14 -0.36
N ARG A 118 -24.36 -19.87 -0.93
CA ARG A 118 -23.05 -20.07 -0.33
C ARG A 118 -22.15 -18.88 -0.64
N ILE A 119 -21.79 -18.12 0.39
CA ILE A 119 -21.11 -16.83 0.24
C ILE A 119 -19.60 -16.98 0.46
N GLY A 120 -18.82 -16.41 -0.45
CA GLY A 120 -17.41 -16.10 -0.24
C GLY A 120 -17.21 -14.61 0.03
N LEU A 121 -16.46 -14.25 1.06
CA LEU A 121 -16.21 -12.86 1.44
C LEU A 121 -14.81 -12.41 1.05
N VAL A 122 -14.69 -11.27 0.37
CA VAL A 122 -13.41 -10.60 0.13
C VAL A 122 -13.32 -9.40 1.07
N VAL A 123 -12.64 -9.59 2.19
CA VAL A 123 -12.71 -8.71 3.38
C VAL A 123 -11.38 -8.65 4.13
N ASN A 124 -11.24 -7.64 4.99
CA ASN A 124 -10.17 -7.50 5.95
C ASN A 124 -10.68 -6.74 7.20
N GLN A 125 -9.79 -6.22 8.03
CA GLN A 125 -10.14 -5.52 9.26
C GLN A 125 -11.03 -4.28 9.06
N THR A 126 -11.02 -3.70 7.86
CA THR A 126 -11.82 -2.51 7.48
C THR A 126 -13.28 -2.85 7.17
N SER A 127 -13.58 -4.13 6.93
CA SER A 127 -14.90 -4.64 6.57
C SER A 127 -15.80 -4.73 7.80
N ARG A 128 -16.14 -3.57 8.36
CA ARG A 128 -16.97 -3.40 9.55
C ARG A 128 -18.21 -2.59 9.22
N LEU A 129 -19.26 -2.86 9.98
CA LEU A 129 -20.43 -2.00 10.09
C LEU A 129 -20.10 -0.76 10.95
N PRO A 130 -20.87 0.32 10.85
CA PRO A 130 -20.61 1.57 11.58
C PRO A 130 -20.53 1.41 13.10
N GLN A 131 -21.28 0.47 13.68
CA GLN A 131 -21.20 0.11 15.09
C GLN A 131 -19.93 -0.69 15.47
N GLY A 132 -19.04 -0.97 14.51
CA GLY A 132 -17.78 -1.67 14.70
C GLY A 132 -17.84 -3.19 14.53
N GLU A 133 -19.03 -3.78 14.36
CA GLU A 133 -19.21 -5.22 14.13
C GLU A 133 -18.56 -5.65 12.80
N PRO A 134 -17.66 -6.65 12.77
CA PRO A 134 -17.15 -7.20 11.52
C PRO A 134 -18.25 -7.75 10.62
N LEU A 135 -18.13 -7.56 9.30
CA LEU A 135 -19.14 -7.99 8.34
C LEU A 135 -19.40 -9.51 8.41
N TRP A 136 -18.35 -10.31 8.60
CA TRP A 136 -18.46 -11.76 8.70
C TRP A 136 -19.21 -12.23 9.97
N GLU A 137 -19.14 -11.46 11.06
CA GLU A 137 -19.95 -11.74 12.27
C GLU A 137 -21.41 -11.36 12.04
N ALA A 138 -21.66 -10.19 11.45
CA ALA A 138 -23.01 -9.74 11.12
C ALA A 138 -23.72 -10.72 10.17
N MET A 139 -23.04 -11.20 9.13
CA MET A 139 -23.60 -12.20 8.21
C MET A 139 -24.01 -13.49 8.91
N ARG A 140 -23.18 -14.00 9.83
CA ARG A 140 -23.50 -15.19 10.63
C ARG A 140 -24.70 -14.94 11.54
N ARG A 141 -24.78 -13.78 12.20
CA ARG A 141 -25.91 -13.38 13.05
C ARG A 141 -27.23 -13.34 12.28
N HIS A 142 -27.19 -13.03 10.99
CA HIS A 142 -28.32 -13.07 10.08
C HIS A 142 -28.53 -14.43 9.37
N ASN A 143 -27.88 -15.50 9.83
CA ASN A 143 -27.97 -16.86 9.29
C ASN A 143 -27.63 -16.96 7.79
N LEU A 144 -26.67 -16.17 7.33
CA LEU A 144 -26.12 -16.28 5.98
C LEU A 144 -24.98 -17.32 5.93
N GLU A 145 -24.92 -18.11 4.86
CA GLU A 145 -24.04 -19.27 4.77
C GLU A 145 -22.66 -18.90 4.22
N LEU A 146 -21.73 -18.55 5.12
CA LEU A 146 -20.34 -18.28 4.77
C LEU A 146 -19.57 -19.57 4.49
N LYS A 147 -18.95 -19.70 3.31
CA LYS A 147 -18.14 -20.86 2.91
C LYS A 147 -16.65 -20.56 2.77
N ALA A 148 -16.28 -19.32 2.52
CA ALA A 148 -14.88 -18.94 2.40
C ALA A 148 -14.70 -17.45 2.71
N ILE A 149 -13.53 -17.11 3.23
CA ILE A 149 -13.06 -15.73 3.38
C ILE A 149 -11.77 -15.60 2.55
N PHE A 150 -11.63 -14.50 1.83
CA PHE A 150 -10.49 -14.15 1.01
C PHE A 150 -9.96 -12.82 1.51
N THR A 151 -8.69 -12.78 1.89
CA THR A 151 -8.07 -11.57 2.45
C THR A 151 -6.98 -11.06 1.50
N PRO A 152 -6.88 -9.75 1.29
CA PRO A 152 -5.78 -9.15 0.54
C PRO A 152 -4.48 -9.17 1.40
N GLU A 153 -3.58 -8.23 1.11
CA GLU A 153 -2.42 -7.94 1.97
C GLU A 153 -2.84 -7.69 3.43
N HIS A 154 -1.97 -8.05 4.39
CA HIS A 154 -2.16 -7.93 5.85
C HIS A 154 -3.16 -8.91 6.53
N GLY A 155 -3.95 -9.68 5.77
CA GLY A 155 -4.85 -10.69 6.31
C GLY A 155 -6.13 -10.14 6.94
N LEU A 156 -6.89 -10.97 7.65
CA LEU A 156 -8.25 -10.64 8.13
C LEU A 156 -8.29 -9.56 9.22
N GLU A 157 -7.31 -9.53 10.13
CA GLU A 157 -7.26 -8.59 11.26
C GLU A 157 -6.12 -7.57 11.18
N ALA A 158 -5.41 -7.48 10.04
CA ALA A 158 -4.21 -6.64 9.85
C ALA A 158 -3.12 -6.75 10.92
N LYS A 159 -3.03 -7.90 11.61
CA LYS A 159 -1.94 -8.19 12.56
C LYS A 159 -0.59 -8.50 11.88
N SER A 160 -0.56 -8.56 10.55
CA SER A 160 0.60 -8.98 9.78
C SER A 160 1.33 -7.82 9.10
N GLU A 161 2.65 -7.92 9.06
CA GLU A 161 3.57 -6.91 8.53
C GLU A 161 3.27 -6.52 7.07
N ALA A 162 3.54 -5.25 6.70
CA ALA A 162 3.45 -4.79 5.32
C ALA A 162 4.45 -5.51 4.41
N GLY A 163 4.00 -5.98 3.24
CA GLY A 163 4.83 -6.74 2.31
C GLY A 163 5.04 -8.22 2.66
N ARG A 164 4.51 -8.72 3.79
CA ARG A 164 4.66 -10.14 4.20
C ARG A 164 3.40 -10.93 3.88
N ALA A 165 3.56 -12.09 3.25
CA ALA A 165 2.45 -13.00 3.00
C ALA A 165 1.90 -13.58 4.30
N VAL A 166 0.59 -13.43 4.50
CA VAL A 166 -0.17 -14.21 5.48
C VAL A 166 -0.55 -15.53 4.81
N GLY A 167 -0.41 -16.66 5.50
CA GLY A 167 -0.83 -17.96 4.99
C GLY A 167 -2.35 -18.16 5.03
N ASN A 168 -2.82 -19.29 4.51
CA ASN A 168 -4.20 -19.70 4.73
C ASN A 168 -4.44 -20.00 6.22
N SER A 169 -5.65 -19.73 6.70
CA SER A 169 -6.07 -19.99 8.08
C SER A 169 -7.56 -20.37 8.11
N SER A 170 -8.18 -20.36 9.29
CA SER A 170 -9.62 -20.59 9.43
C SER A 170 -10.20 -19.64 10.48
N TRP A 171 -11.44 -19.21 10.26
CA TRP A 171 -12.24 -18.48 11.23
C TRP A 171 -13.51 -19.29 11.51
N ARG A 172 -13.63 -19.84 12.73
CA ARG A 172 -14.75 -20.74 13.12
C ARG A 172 -15.06 -21.78 12.05
N GLU A 173 -14.04 -22.56 11.67
CA GLU A 173 -14.09 -23.62 10.65
C GLU A 173 -14.29 -23.14 9.19
N ILE A 174 -14.57 -21.85 8.97
CA ILE A 174 -14.61 -21.27 7.62
C ILE A 174 -13.17 -21.03 7.14
N PRO A 175 -12.77 -21.54 5.98
CA PRO A 175 -11.43 -21.33 5.44
C PRO A 175 -11.20 -19.86 5.10
N VAL A 176 -10.03 -19.36 5.49
CA VAL A 176 -9.53 -18.02 5.19
C VAL A 176 -8.34 -18.16 4.24
N TYR A 177 -8.51 -17.70 3.01
CA TYR A 177 -7.51 -17.77 1.95
C TYR A 177 -6.81 -16.43 1.77
N SER A 178 -5.48 -16.46 1.76
CA SER A 178 -4.69 -15.29 1.44
C SER A 178 -4.58 -15.09 -0.08
N LEU A 179 -4.89 -13.88 -0.53
CA LEU A 179 -4.71 -13.43 -1.92
C LEU A 179 -3.46 -12.56 -2.06
N TYR A 180 -2.41 -12.86 -1.29
CA TYR A 180 -1.13 -12.14 -1.33
C TYR A 180 0.07 -13.11 -1.33
N GLY A 181 1.19 -12.67 -1.92
CA GLY A 181 2.42 -13.45 -2.02
C GLY A 181 2.36 -14.47 -3.15
N HIS A 182 2.06 -15.74 -2.84
CA HIS A 182 2.13 -16.84 -3.82
C HIS A 182 0.93 -16.88 -4.77
N ARG A 183 -0.21 -16.31 -4.37
CA ARG A 183 -1.46 -16.37 -5.13
C ARG A 183 -2.23 -15.08 -4.93
N TYR A 184 -2.56 -14.41 -6.02
CA TYR A 184 -3.34 -13.17 -6.00
C TYR A 184 -4.78 -13.34 -6.50
N ARG A 185 -5.11 -14.51 -7.06
CA ARG A 185 -6.45 -14.88 -7.56
C ARG A 185 -6.97 -16.11 -6.82
N PRO A 186 -8.25 -16.13 -6.42
CA PRO A 186 -8.89 -17.37 -5.98
C PRO A 186 -8.73 -18.46 -7.06
N SER A 187 -8.48 -19.69 -6.63
CA SER A 187 -8.47 -20.86 -7.52
C SER A 187 -9.88 -21.42 -7.71
N ALA A 188 -10.07 -22.21 -8.77
CA ALA A 188 -11.31 -22.96 -9.01
C ALA A 188 -11.73 -23.79 -7.79
N GLN A 189 -10.77 -24.46 -7.13
CA GLN A 189 -11.03 -25.26 -5.94
C GLN A 189 -11.54 -24.41 -4.77
N GLN A 190 -10.95 -23.24 -4.54
CA GLN A 190 -11.37 -22.32 -3.48
C GLN A 190 -12.76 -21.72 -3.74
N LEU A 191 -13.18 -21.64 -5.01
CA LEU A 191 -14.49 -21.13 -5.42
C LEU A 191 -15.54 -22.22 -5.63
N ALA A 192 -15.18 -23.51 -5.52
CA ALA A 192 -16.07 -24.62 -5.83
C ALA A 192 -17.32 -24.64 -4.92
N ALA A 193 -17.15 -24.26 -3.65
CA ALA A 193 -18.23 -24.21 -2.66
C ALA A 193 -18.90 -22.84 -2.56
N VAL A 194 -18.57 -21.87 -3.41
CA VAL A 194 -19.09 -20.50 -3.36
C VAL A 194 -20.01 -20.26 -4.55
N ASP A 195 -21.20 -19.72 -4.31
CA ASP A 195 -22.15 -19.29 -5.34
C ASP A 195 -21.94 -17.82 -5.70
N VAL A 196 -21.68 -16.98 -4.68
CA VAL A 196 -21.51 -15.53 -4.81
C VAL A 196 -20.31 -15.04 -4.00
N LEU A 197 -19.54 -14.12 -4.58
CA LEU A 197 -18.48 -13.39 -3.88
C LEU A 197 -18.97 -12.00 -3.51
N ILE A 198 -18.77 -11.60 -2.26
CA ILE A 198 -19.06 -10.24 -1.78
C ILE A 198 -17.74 -9.54 -1.46
N TYR A 199 -17.46 -8.43 -2.14
CA TYR A 199 -16.30 -7.58 -1.93
C TYR A 199 -16.66 -6.39 -1.03
N ASP A 200 -15.98 -6.25 0.10
CA ASP A 200 -16.16 -5.14 1.04
C ASP A 200 -14.79 -4.74 1.63
N LEU A 201 -14.07 -3.83 0.98
CA LEU A 201 -12.74 -3.36 1.44
C LEU A 201 -12.64 -1.85 1.37
N GLN A 202 -12.19 -1.20 2.45
CA GLN A 202 -11.86 0.22 2.44
C GLN A 202 -10.49 0.44 1.79
N ASP A 203 -10.51 1.10 0.64
CA ASP A 203 -9.33 1.54 -0.11
C ASP A 203 -8.91 2.98 0.27
N VAL A 204 -7.77 3.47 -0.25
CA VAL A 204 -7.22 4.81 -0.01
C VAL A 204 -7.15 5.72 -1.25
N GLY A 205 -7.77 5.34 -2.37
CA GLY A 205 -7.88 6.18 -3.57
C GLY A 205 -6.59 6.30 -4.39
N THR A 206 -5.63 5.39 -4.18
CA THR A 206 -4.28 5.46 -4.77
C THR A 206 -3.96 4.22 -5.60
N ARG A 207 -3.51 4.40 -6.84
CA ARG A 207 -3.30 3.29 -7.80
C ARG A 207 -2.39 2.18 -7.29
N PHE A 208 -1.37 2.55 -6.51
CA PHE A 208 -0.42 1.60 -5.96
C PHE A 208 -0.79 1.04 -4.58
N TYR A 209 -2.04 1.25 -4.16
CA TYR A 209 -2.64 0.54 -3.05
C TYR A 209 -3.34 -0.73 -3.58
N THR A 210 -2.92 -1.90 -3.11
CA THR A 210 -3.13 -3.19 -3.81
C THR A 210 -4.55 -3.75 -3.72
N TYR A 211 -5.46 -3.11 -2.98
CA TYR A 211 -6.86 -3.55 -2.86
C TYR A 211 -7.62 -3.44 -4.19
N ILE A 212 -7.36 -2.41 -5.02
CA ILE A 212 -7.97 -2.32 -6.35
C ILE A 212 -7.43 -3.39 -7.32
N THR A 213 -6.18 -3.83 -7.13
CA THR A 213 -5.64 -4.99 -7.87
C THR A 213 -6.33 -6.28 -7.43
N THR A 214 -6.59 -6.43 -6.13
CA THR A 214 -7.38 -7.55 -5.59
C THR A 214 -8.78 -7.53 -6.19
N LEU A 215 -9.45 -6.38 -6.23
CA LEU A 215 -10.76 -6.22 -6.88
C LEU A 215 -10.74 -6.68 -8.33
N LYS A 216 -9.77 -6.20 -9.13
CA LYS A 216 -9.60 -6.64 -10.54
C LYS A 216 -9.51 -8.16 -10.65
N TYR A 217 -8.73 -8.79 -9.79
CA TYR A 217 -8.49 -10.24 -9.80
C TYR A 217 -9.69 -11.05 -9.32
N ILE A 218 -10.49 -10.53 -8.39
CA ILE A 218 -11.78 -11.11 -8.01
C ILE A 218 -12.76 -11.06 -9.17
N LEU A 219 -12.84 -9.93 -9.88
CA LEU A 219 -13.73 -9.77 -11.04
C LEU A 219 -13.32 -10.72 -12.19
N GLU A 220 -12.02 -10.85 -12.47
CA GLU A 220 -11.50 -11.83 -13.44
C GLU A 220 -11.81 -13.27 -13.04
N ALA A 221 -11.63 -13.63 -11.75
CA ALA A 221 -11.95 -14.96 -11.25
C ALA A 221 -13.45 -15.24 -11.29
N GLY A 222 -14.27 -14.23 -11.01
CA GLY A 222 -15.73 -14.28 -11.12
C GLY A 222 -16.18 -14.60 -12.54
N ALA A 223 -15.64 -13.90 -13.53
CA ALA A 223 -15.90 -14.19 -14.94
C ALA A 223 -15.46 -15.61 -15.32
N LEU A 224 -14.23 -16.00 -14.96
CA LEU A 224 -13.66 -17.29 -15.34
C LEU A 224 -14.42 -18.48 -14.74
N HIS A 225 -14.92 -18.32 -13.52
CA HIS A 225 -15.58 -19.39 -12.76
C HIS A 225 -17.09 -19.20 -12.62
N GLN A 226 -17.66 -18.28 -13.41
CA GLN A 226 -19.10 -17.99 -13.47
C GLN A 226 -19.68 -17.72 -12.08
N LYS A 227 -18.97 -16.91 -11.28
CA LYS A 227 -19.40 -16.48 -9.95
C LYS A 227 -19.93 -15.05 -10.04
N LYS A 228 -21.11 -14.85 -9.47
CA LYS A 228 -21.65 -13.51 -9.24
C LYS A 228 -20.75 -12.76 -8.27
N ILE A 229 -20.44 -11.51 -8.59
CA ILE A 229 -19.69 -10.59 -7.73
C ILE A 229 -20.62 -9.48 -7.26
N ILE A 230 -20.71 -9.30 -5.96
CA ILE A 230 -21.42 -8.19 -5.32
C ILE A 230 -20.37 -7.27 -4.69
N ILE A 231 -20.39 -5.98 -5.00
CA ILE A 231 -19.50 -4.98 -4.40
C ILE A 231 -20.30 -4.13 -3.41
N CYS A 232 -19.92 -4.19 -2.14
CA CYS A 232 -20.37 -3.24 -1.14
C CYS A 232 -19.55 -1.97 -1.31
N ASP A 233 -20.14 -0.94 -1.92
CA ASP A 233 -19.36 0.24 -2.25
C ASP A 233 -19.00 1.05 -0.99
N ARG A 234 -17.86 1.75 -1.07
CA ARG A 234 -17.26 2.49 0.04
C ARG A 234 -16.69 3.84 -0.42
N PRO A 235 -16.59 4.84 0.47
CA PRO A 235 -16.04 6.15 0.11
C PRO A 235 -14.62 6.03 -0.39
N ASN A 236 -14.28 6.79 -1.44
CA ASN A 236 -12.89 7.12 -1.69
C ASN A 236 -12.48 8.20 -0.67
N PRO A 237 -11.52 7.96 0.24
CA PRO A 237 -11.20 8.93 1.28
C PRO A 237 -10.62 10.22 0.73
N LEU A 238 -10.07 10.19 -0.50
CA LEU A 238 -9.56 11.36 -1.22
C LEU A 238 -10.63 12.09 -2.03
N GLY A 239 -11.91 11.71 -1.87
CA GLY A 239 -13.01 12.21 -2.67
C GLY A 239 -12.99 11.72 -4.12
N GLY A 240 -13.98 12.18 -4.88
CA GLY A 240 -14.21 11.86 -6.28
C GLY A 240 -13.83 12.98 -7.25
N GLU A 241 -13.51 14.20 -6.80
CA GLU A 241 -13.31 15.32 -7.72
C GLU A 241 -11.92 15.34 -8.35
N LYS A 242 -10.87 15.34 -7.52
CA LYS A 242 -9.47 15.51 -7.97
C LYS A 242 -8.87 14.22 -8.54
N ILE A 243 -7.99 14.39 -9.53
CA ILE A 243 -7.23 13.33 -10.19
C ILE A 243 -5.78 13.80 -10.36
N GLU A 244 -4.80 12.94 -10.06
CA GLU A 244 -3.39 13.31 -10.14
C GLU A 244 -2.48 12.16 -10.60
N GLY A 245 -1.35 12.53 -11.23
CA GLY A 245 -0.33 11.60 -11.71
C GLY A 245 -0.61 11.05 -13.12
N PRO A 246 0.42 10.50 -13.79
CA PRO A 246 0.27 10.01 -15.16
C PRO A 246 -0.51 8.69 -15.19
N LEU A 247 -1.03 8.36 -16.37
CA LEU A 247 -1.61 7.05 -16.62
C LEU A 247 -0.54 5.95 -16.54
N LEU A 248 -0.95 4.76 -16.09
CA LEU A 248 -0.07 3.60 -16.10
C LEU A 248 0.17 3.11 -17.53
N GLN A 249 1.43 3.13 -17.96
CA GLN A 249 1.87 2.56 -19.23
C GLN A 249 2.01 1.03 -19.14
N PRO A 250 1.67 0.27 -20.20
CA PRO A 250 1.60 -1.19 -20.16
C PRO A 250 2.87 -1.89 -19.65
N GLN A 251 4.06 -1.40 -20.01
CA GLN A 251 5.35 -1.98 -19.63
C GLN A 251 5.68 -1.84 -18.14
N PHE A 252 4.97 -0.98 -17.41
CA PHE A 252 5.13 -0.81 -15.96
C PHE A 252 4.05 -1.51 -15.13
N LYS A 253 3.16 -2.28 -15.78
CA LYS A 253 2.16 -3.09 -15.09
C LYS A 253 2.83 -4.06 -14.11
N SER A 254 2.28 -4.13 -12.91
CA SER A 254 2.72 -5.03 -11.84
C SER A 254 1.59 -5.23 -10.83
N PHE A 255 1.82 -6.03 -9.77
CA PHE A 255 0.80 -6.22 -8.73
C PHE A 255 0.43 -4.90 -8.02
N ILE A 256 1.40 -4.01 -7.82
CA ILE A 256 1.19 -2.68 -7.24
C ILE A 256 0.69 -1.65 -8.27
N SER A 257 0.41 -2.02 -9.51
CA SER A 257 -0.08 -1.11 -10.56
C SER A 257 -0.67 -1.96 -11.68
N ALA A 258 -1.92 -2.41 -11.53
CA ALA A 258 -2.54 -3.36 -12.46
C ALA A 258 -3.55 -2.73 -13.45
N LEU A 259 -3.91 -1.46 -13.23
CA LEU A 259 -4.98 -0.75 -13.94
C LEU A 259 -4.44 0.52 -14.59
N PRO A 260 -4.89 0.89 -15.81
CA PRO A 260 -4.48 2.10 -16.52
C PRO A 260 -5.13 3.36 -15.91
N LEU A 261 -4.84 3.62 -14.63
CA LEU A 261 -5.35 4.73 -13.84
C LEU A 261 -4.25 5.79 -13.64
N PRO A 262 -4.61 7.06 -13.37
CA PRO A 262 -3.75 8.02 -12.69
C PRO A 262 -3.40 7.53 -11.26
N ILE A 263 -2.46 8.19 -10.58
CA ILE A 263 -2.08 7.81 -9.21
C ILE A 263 -3.24 8.05 -8.25
N ARG A 264 -3.80 9.25 -8.22
CA ARG A 264 -5.09 9.54 -7.56
C ARG A 264 -6.15 9.50 -8.64
N TYR A 265 -7.05 8.52 -8.60
CA TYR A 265 -8.02 8.26 -9.68
C TYR A 265 -9.44 8.76 -9.39
N GLY A 266 -9.77 9.08 -8.13
CA GLY A 266 -11.05 9.69 -7.75
C GLY A 266 -12.27 8.87 -8.13
N LEU A 267 -12.26 7.57 -7.90
CA LEU A 267 -13.41 6.67 -8.07
C LEU A 267 -13.60 5.84 -6.80
N THR A 268 -14.84 5.46 -6.51
CA THR A 268 -15.11 4.42 -5.49
C THR A 268 -14.77 3.03 -6.05
N PRO A 269 -14.64 1.99 -5.21
CA PRO A 269 -14.50 0.61 -5.70
C PRO A 269 -15.61 0.18 -6.67
N GLY A 270 -16.86 0.61 -6.42
CA GLY A 270 -18.00 0.32 -7.28
C GLY A 270 -17.90 0.99 -8.65
N GLU A 271 -17.65 2.31 -8.68
CA GLU A 271 -17.45 3.06 -9.94
C GLU A 271 -16.25 2.50 -10.73
N LEU A 272 -15.17 2.15 -10.03
CA LEU A 272 -13.99 1.56 -10.65
C LEU A 272 -14.29 0.19 -11.27
N ALA A 273 -15.08 -0.67 -10.61
CA ALA A 273 -15.47 -1.96 -11.18
C ALA A 273 -16.33 -1.81 -12.44
N LEU A 274 -17.25 -0.85 -12.46
CA LEU A 274 -18.04 -0.50 -13.65
C LEU A 274 -17.12 -0.02 -14.79
N MET A 275 -16.16 0.85 -14.48
CA MET A 275 -15.15 1.30 -15.45
C MET A 275 -14.29 0.15 -15.97
N MET A 276 -13.82 -0.75 -15.10
CA MET A 276 -13.06 -1.92 -15.53
C MET A 276 -13.84 -2.76 -16.55
N LYS A 277 -15.13 -2.97 -16.30
CA LYS A 277 -16.02 -3.74 -17.18
C LYS A 277 -16.29 -3.00 -18.50
N GLY A 278 -16.60 -1.70 -18.44
CA GLY A 278 -16.94 -0.88 -19.60
C GLY A 278 -15.75 -0.66 -20.55
N GLU A 279 -14.58 -0.39 -19.99
CA GLU A 279 -13.33 -0.18 -20.76
C GLU A 279 -12.66 -1.50 -21.18
N GLY A 280 -13.24 -2.66 -20.84
CA GLY A 280 -12.70 -3.98 -21.22
C GLY A 280 -11.38 -4.34 -20.54
N TRP A 281 -11.14 -3.83 -19.33
CA TRP A 281 -9.95 -4.18 -18.53
C TRP A 281 -10.08 -5.51 -17.79
N ILE A 282 -11.31 -6.03 -17.74
CA ILE A 282 -11.72 -7.35 -17.26
C ILE A 282 -12.72 -7.96 -18.27
N PRO A 283 -12.99 -9.27 -18.22
CA PRO A 283 -13.99 -9.90 -19.08
C PRO A 283 -15.39 -9.29 -18.91
N LYS A 284 -16.13 -9.12 -20.01
CA LYS A 284 -17.46 -8.48 -20.01
C LYS A 284 -18.54 -9.37 -19.42
N GLU A 285 -18.28 -10.67 -19.37
CA GLU A 285 -19.18 -11.73 -18.91
C GLU A 285 -19.30 -11.78 -17.39
N VAL A 286 -18.48 -11.02 -16.65
CA VAL A 286 -18.59 -10.94 -15.18
C VAL A 286 -20.00 -10.50 -14.77
N GLU A 287 -20.69 -11.34 -14.00
CA GLU A 287 -21.95 -10.95 -13.37
C GLU A 287 -21.62 -10.07 -12.17
N LEU A 288 -21.99 -8.79 -12.26
CA LEU A 288 -21.57 -7.74 -11.33
C LEU A 288 -22.80 -7.00 -10.81
N GLU A 289 -22.96 -6.95 -9.49
CA GLU A 289 -23.95 -6.12 -8.78
C GLU A 289 -23.20 -5.16 -7.86
N ILE A 290 -23.47 -3.86 -7.99
CA ILE A 290 -22.94 -2.85 -7.07
C ILE A 290 -24.04 -2.50 -6.06
N ILE A 291 -23.71 -2.51 -4.78
CA ILE A 291 -24.55 -1.93 -3.73
C ILE A 291 -24.03 -0.52 -3.46
N PRO A 292 -24.63 0.53 -4.05
CA PRO A 292 -24.15 1.89 -3.89
C PRO A 292 -24.38 2.38 -2.46
N MET A 293 -23.53 3.30 -2.03
CA MET A 293 -23.74 4.06 -0.80
C MET A 293 -24.93 5.01 -0.94
N ASP A 294 -25.50 5.43 0.19
CA ASP A 294 -26.45 6.54 0.23
C ASP A 294 -25.78 7.75 0.92
N GLY A 295 -25.97 8.94 0.37
CA GLY A 295 -25.51 10.22 0.94
C GLY A 295 -24.07 10.63 0.64
N TRP A 296 -23.21 9.73 0.12
CA TRP A 296 -21.86 10.13 -0.31
C TRP A 296 -21.90 11.01 -1.55
N ARG A 297 -21.11 12.10 -1.54
CA ARG A 297 -20.94 13.02 -2.66
C ARG A 297 -19.49 13.03 -3.10
N ARG A 298 -19.24 13.32 -4.37
CA ARG A 298 -17.88 13.33 -4.91
C ARG A 298 -16.97 14.36 -4.24
N SER A 299 -17.52 15.46 -3.75
CA SER A 299 -16.79 16.48 -3.02
C SER A 299 -16.36 16.06 -1.61
N TYR A 300 -16.93 14.97 -1.07
CA TYR A 300 -16.63 14.53 0.30
C TYR A 300 -15.24 13.91 0.38
N LEU A 301 -14.44 14.43 1.30
CA LEU A 301 -13.29 13.75 1.86
C LEU A 301 -13.74 12.86 3.03
N TRP A 302 -12.82 12.06 3.57
CA TRP A 302 -13.16 11.16 4.69
C TRP A 302 -13.85 11.87 5.86
N SER A 303 -13.35 13.03 6.28
CA SER A 303 -13.90 13.83 7.38
C SER A 303 -15.37 14.22 7.19
N ASP A 304 -15.82 14.42 5.95
CA ASP A 304 -17.19 14.83 5.64
C ASP A 304 -18.21 13.70 5.83
N THR A 305 -17.74 12.44 5.81
CA THR A 305 -18.61 11.26 5.86
C THR A 305 -19.22 11.00 7.24
N GLY A 306 -18.53 11.44 8.31
CA GLY A 306 -18.84 11.09 9.70
C GLY A 306 -18.57 9.61 10.04
N LEU A 307 -17.85 8.86 9.19
CA LEU A 307 -17.53 7.45 9.42
C LEU A 307 -16.24 7.29 10.25
N PRO A 308 -16.18 6.26 11.12
CA PRO A 308 -14.96 5.95 11.86
C PRO A 308 -13.87 5.43 10.92
N TRP A 309 -12.64 5.94 11.04
CA TRP A 309 -11.49 5.41 10.31
C TRP A 309 -10.99 4.13 10.97
N ILE A 310 -10.99 3.03 10.21
CA ILE A 310 -10.29 1.81 10.58
C ILE A 310 -8.98 1.78 9.78
N PRO A 311 -7.80 1.63 10.42
CA PRO A 311 -6.52 1.57 9.72
C PRO A 311 -6.56 0.58 8.56
N THR A 312 -6.34 1.09 7.34
CA THR A 312 -6.40 0.28 6.11
C THR A 312 -5.15 -0.56 5.94
N SER A 313 -4.01 -0.07 6.46
CA SER A 313 -2.78 -0.84 6.68
C SER A 313 -2.05 -0.33 7.94
N PRO A 314 -1.05 -1.07 8.45
CA PRO A 314 -0.27 -0.63 9.62
C PRO A 314 0.41 0.74 9.47
N ASN A 315 0.67 1.18 8.23
CA ASN A 315 1.30 2.48 7.92
C ASN A 315 0.30 3.55 7.43
N ILE A 316 -1.01 3.25 7.40
CA ILE A 316 -2.08 4.23 7.16
C ILE A 316 -3.04 4.22 8.37
N PRO A 317 -2.56 4.64 9.56
CA PRO A 317 -3.33 4.60 10.79
C PRO A 317 -4.47 5.62 10.85
N HIS A 318 -4.38 6.73 10.12
CA HIS A 318 -5.36 7.82 10.12
C HIS A 318 -5.68 8.28 8.68
N PRO A 319 -6.81 8.99 8.48
CA PRO A 319 -7.19 9.54 7.17
C PRO A 319 -6.13 10.49 6.58
N GLU A 320 -5.42 11.24 7.42
CA GLU A 320 -4.39 12.18 7.02
C GLU A 320 -3.23 11.49 6.29
N ASN A 321 -2.89 10.27 6.72
CA ASN A 321 -1.90 9.45 6.04
C ASN A 321 -2.36 9.12 4.61
N ALA A 322 -3.66 8.85 4.41
CA ALA A 322 -4.22 8.60 3.09
C ALA A 322 -4.14 9.85 2.20
N TYR A 323 -4.38 11.06 2.73
CA TYR A 323 -4.28 12.31 1.95
C TYR A 323 -2.90 12.54 1.33
N LEU A 324 -1.82 12.14 2.01
CA LEU A 324 -0.45 12.35 1.53
C LEU A 324 0.17 11.12 0.84
N PHE A 325 -0.37 9.92 1.08
CA PHE A 325 0.13 8.67 0.53
C PHE A 325 0.31 8.66 -1.00
N PRO A 326 -0.62 9.19 -1.85
CA PRO A 326 -0.45 9.20 -3.31
C PRO A 326 0.85 9.89 -3.76
N GLY A 327 1.27 10.92 -3.03
CA GLY A 327 2.49 11.66 -3.29
C GLY A 327 3.69 11.03 -2.61
N LEU A 328 3.70 11.02 -1.28
CA LEU A 328 4.87 10.63 -0.50
C LEU A 328 5.26 9.16 -0.71
N GLY A 329 4.33 8.29 -1.11
CA GLY A 329 4.64 6.90 -1.49
C GLY A 329 5.64 6.80 -2.66
N LEU A 330 5.73 7.82 -3.52
CA LEU A 330 6.72 7.88 -4.61
C LEU A 330 8.16 7.98 -4.10
N LEU A 331 8.36 8.53 -2.90
CA LEU A 331 9.69 8.70 -2.30
C LEU A 331 10.37 7.37 -1.98
N GLY A 332 9.59 6.28 -1.81
CA GLY A 332 10.10 4.92 -1.74
C GLY A 332 10.94 4.52 -2.96
N GLY A 333 10.68 5.11 -4.14
CA GLY A 333 11.48 4.93 -5.35
C GLY A 333 12.78 5.74 -5.41
N LEU A 334 12.99 6.65 -4.45
CA LEU A 334 14.10 7.63 -4.43
C LEU A 334 15.01 7.51 -3.20
N ARG A 335 14.88 6.43 -2.41
CA ARG A 335 15.63 6.20 -1.16
C ARG A 335 15.51 7.38 -0.18
N ILE A 336 14.33 7.98 -0.07
CA ILE A 336 14.01 8.97 0.97
C ILE A 336 13.05 8.30 1.94
N ASN A 337 13.28 8.46 3.25
CA ASN A 337 12.35 7.93 4.23
C ASN A 337 11.07 8.76 4.19
N GLN A 338 9.92 8.10 4.09
CA GLN A 338 8.58 8.71 4.02
C GLN A 338 7.86 8.62 5.38
N GLY A 339 8.58 8.78 6.49
CA GLY A 339 8.11 8.60 7.87
C GLY A 339 7.99 7.15 8.34
N LEU A 340 8.37 6.17 7.52
CA LEU A 340 8.35 4.76 7.89
C LEU A 340 9.35 4.48 9.03
N GLY A 341 8.92 3.69 10.01
CA GLY A 341 9.71 3.43 11.22
C GLY A 341 9.61 4.55 12.25
N SER A 342 8.58 5.39 12.16
CA SER A 342 8.24 6.42 13.15
C SER A 342 6.73 6.42 13.40
N ASP A 343 6.27 7.29 14.29
CA ASP A 343 4.84 7.46 14.59
C ASP A 343 4.06 8.22 13.49
N PHE A 344 4.77 8.78 12.49
CA PHE A 344 4.20 9.66 11.46
C PHE A 344 4.41 9.13 10.02
N PRO A 345 4.06 7.88 9.69
CA PRO A 345 4.23 7.35 8.33
C PRO A 345 3.45 8.19 7.33
N PHE A 346 4.05 8.59 6.21
CA PHE A 346 3.45 9.46 5.20
C PHE A 346 2.94 10.82 5.72
N LEU A 347 3.32 11.24 6.92
CA LEU A 347 3.12 12.60 7.43
C LEU A 347 4.46 13.29 7.67
N ARG A 348 5.56 12.65 7.28
CA ARG A 348 6.89 13.26 7.26
C ARG A 348 7.76 12.64 6.20
N LEU A 349 8.87 13.28 5.92
CA LEU A 349 9.93 12.75 5.09
C LEU A 349 11.30 13.10 5.66
N GLY A 350 12.31 12.31 5.34
CA GLY A 350 13.67 12.61 5.80
C GLY A 350 14.75 11.74 5.17
N ALA A 351 15.99 12.24 5.26
CA ALA A 351 17.20 11.48 5.00
C ALA A 351 18.37 12.08 5.80
N PRO A 352 19.47 11.34 6.03
CA PRO A 352 20.61 11.84 6.81
C PRO A 352 21.35 13.04 6.20
N TRP A 353 21.04 13.40 4.95
CA TRP A 353 21.75 14.41 4.16
C TRP A 353 20.88 15.63 3.81
N LEU A 354 19.62 15.67 4.28
CA LEU A 354 18.72 16.79 3.99
C LEU A 354 19.00 17.97 4.90
N ASP A 355 18.85 19.18 4.34
CA ASP A 355 18.69 20.41 5.10
C ASP A 355 17.18 20.72 5.19
N PRO A 356 16.57 20.58 6.37
CA PRO A 356 15.13 20.75 6.53
C PRO A 356 14.71 22.23 6.48
N VAL A 357 15.58 23.16 6.85
CA VAL A 357 15.31 24.60 6.79
C VAL A 357 15.30 25.07 5.34
N LEU A 358 16.25 24.59 4.54
CA LEU A 358 16.27 24.83 3.10
C LEU A 358 15.01 24.28 2.42
N LEU A 359 14.63 23.04 2.72
CA LEU A 359 13.43 22.44 2.13
C LEU A 359 12.15 23.19 2.53
N GLN A 360 12.01 23.55 3.80
CA GLN A 360 10.86 24.35 4.26
C GLN A 360 10.80 25.67 3.47
N LYS A 361 11.91 26.40 3.39
CA LYS A 361 11.98 27.68 2.69
C LYS A 361 11.59 27.57 1.20
N GLU A 362 12.07 26.56 0.50
CA GLU A 362 11.79 26.40 -0.94
C GLU A 362 10.37 25.90 -1.24
N LEU A 363 9.72 25.21 -0.28
CA LEU A 363 8.44 24.55 -0.50
C LEU A 363 7.25 25.31 0.06
N SER A 364 7.39 25.95 1.23
CA SER A 364 6.27 26.57 1.94
C SER A 364 5.58 27.69 1.17
N SER A 365 6.29 28.38 0.25
CA SER A 365 5.71 29.44 -0.57
C SER A 365 5.14 28.95 -1.91
N LEU A 366 5.26 27.66 -2.22
CA LEU A 366 4.76 27.12 -3.49
C LEU A 366 3.25 26.92 -3.43
N PRO A 367 2.51 27.23 -4.51
CA PRO A 367 1.09 26.85 -4.61
C PRO A 367 0.85 25.34 -4.41
N ALA A 368 1.84 24.51 -4.77
CA ALA A 368 1.79 23.07 -4.58
C ALA A 368 1.79 22.63 -3.10
N ALA A 369 2.12 23.52 -2.15
CA ALA A 369 2.05 23.27 -0.72
C ALA A 369 0.72 23.73 -0.09
N ALA A 370 -0.27 24.16 -0.90
CA ALA A 370 -1.57 24.60 -0.40
C ALA A 370 -2.25 23.53 0.47
N GLY A 371 -2.74 23.98 1.64
CA GLY A 371 -3.36 23.12 2.66
C GLY A 371 -2.39 22.29 3.49
N LEU A 372 -1.08 22.53 3.38
CA LEU A 372 -0.04 21.87 4.18
C LEU A 372 0.74 22.90 5.00
N SER A 373 1.09 22.53 6.22
CA SER A 373 2.17 23.20 6.96
C SER A 373 3.39 22.28 7.03
N LEU A 374 4.57 22.88 6.86
CA LEU A 374 5.85 22.18 6.78
C LEU A 374 6.74 22.64 7.93
N GLU A 375 7.22 21.71 8.75
CA GLU A 375 8.06 22.00 9.91
C GLU A 375 9.34 21.16 9.86
N PRO A 376 10.53 21.77 10.01
CA PRO A 376 11.77 21.04 10.20
C PRO A 376 11.68 20.03 11.35
N VAL A 377 12.15 18.81 11.11
CA VAL A 377 12.16 17.75 12.12
C VAL A 377 13.37 16.84 11.96
N ASP A 378 13.87 16.39 13.10
CA ASP A 378 14.87 15.34 13.20
C ASP A 378 14.25 14.08 13.81
N TYR A 379 14.55 12.92 13.25
CA TYR A 379 14.05 11.65 13.75
C TYR A 379 14.95 10.48 13.36
N ILE A 380 14.85 9.39 14.12
CA ILE A 380 15.57 8.14 13.84
C ILE A 380 14.53 7.07 13.46
N PRO A 381 14.46 6.62 12.20
CA PRO A 381 13.59 5.51 11.81
C PRO A 381 14.00 4.22 12.52
N GLN A 382 13.05 3.54 13.14
CA GLN A 382 13.25 2.28 13.85
C GLN A 382 12.47 1.13 13.20
N ALA A 383 12.92 -0.11 13.46
CA ALA A 383 12.09 -1.26 13.13
C ALA A 383 10.86 -1.29 14.05
N LEU A 384 9.68 -1.32 13.45
CA LEU A 384 8.40 -1.41 14.14
C LEU A 384 7.70 -2.71 13.71
N PRO A 385 7.74 -3.78 14.53
CA PRO A 385 7.04 -5.03 14.26
C PRO A 385 5.57 -4.79 13.93
N GLY A 386 5.06 -5.52 12.93
CA GLY A 386 3.70 -5.32 12.40
C GLY A 386 3.54 -4.12 11.46
N LYS A 387 4.50 -3.17 11.42
CA LYS A 387 4.49 -2.02 10.50
C LYS A 387 5.56 -2.11 9.41
N VAL A 388 6.83 -2.06 9.81
CA VAL A 388 8.00 -2.05 8.91
C VAL A 388 9.27 -2.43 9.67
N LEU A 389 9.95 -3.50 9.27
CA LEU A 389 11.17 -3.99 9.93
C LEU A 389 12.48 -3.37 9.42
N THR A 390 12.45 -2.93 8.17
CA THR A 390 13.61 -2.36 7.45
C THR A 390 13.24 -1.02 6.80
N PRO A 391 12.85 0.00 7.59
CA PRO A 391 12.58 1.31 7.02
C PRO A 391 13.85 1.90 6.38
N PRO A 392 13.73 2.75 5.35
CA PRO A 392 14.87 3.49 4.81
C PRO A 392 15.62 4.24 5.92
N PHE A 393 16.95 4.14 5.94
CA PHE A 393 17.80 4.75 6.97
C PHE A 393 17.51 4.29 8.41
N LYS A 394 17.08 3.04 8.59
CA LYS A 394 16.94 2.42 9.92
C LYS A 394 18.14 2.73 10.82
N ASN A 395 17.86 3.17 12.05
CA ASN A 395 18.81 3.52 13.10
C ASN A 395 19.80 4.65 12.74
N ARG A 396 19.47 5.50 11.76
CA ARG A 396 20.25 6.68 11.40
C ARG A 396 19.43 7.94 11.62
N LEU A 397 20.06 8.98 12.16
CA LEU A 397 19.45 10.32 12.24
C LEU A 397 19.09 10.79 10.83
N CYS A 398 17.82 11.13 10.66
CA CYS A 398 17.27 11.73 9.45
C CYS A 398 16.81 13.13 9.77
N HIS A 399 17.20 14.07 8.92
CA HIS A 399 16.67 15.42 8.90
C HIS A 399 15.58 15.50 7.84
N GLY A 400 14.54 16.30 8.06
CA GLY A 400 13.54 16.53 7.04
C GLY A 400 12.35 17.34 7.51
N LEU A 401 11.18 17.06 6.95
CA LEU A 401 9.98 17.84 7.21
C LEU A 401 8.90 16.96 7.83
N GLN A 402 8.35 17.43 8.95
CA GLN A 402 7.01 17.07 9.39
C GLN A 402 6.02 17.83 8.50
N ILE A 403 5.01 17.13 7.99
CA ILE A 403 3.96 17.69 7.15
C ILE A 403 2.66 17.54 7.94
N LYS A 404 2.00 18.67 8.23
CA LYS A 404 0.65 18.66 8.80
C LYS A 404 -0.35 19.01 7.72
N VAL A 405 -1.49 18.34 7.79
CA VAL A 405 -2.63 18.57 6.92
C VAL A 405 -3.51 19.63 7.58
N GLU A 406 -3.58 20.81 6.97
CA GLU A 406 -4.37 21.95 7.49
C GLU A 406 -5.72 22.03 6.76
N GLU A 407 -5.68 21.99 5.43
CA GLU A 407 -6.87 22.11 4.56
C GLU A 407 -6.88 20.95 3.54
N PRO A 408 -7.39 19.77 3.92
CA PRO A 408 -7.40 18.57 3.07
C PRO A 408 -7.95 18.79 1.65
N SER A 409 -8.95 19.67 1.51
CA SER A 409 -9.61 20.00 0.24
C SER A 409 -8.69 20.69 -0.76
N LEU A 410 -7.62 21.34 -0.31
CA LEU A 410 -6.65 22.04 -1.16
C LEU A 410 -5.50 21.14 -1.61
N ILE A 411 -5.25 20.04 -0.90
CA ILE A 411 -4.07 19.19 -1.14
C ILE A 411 -4.11 18.51 -2.51
N GLU A 412 -2.98 18.59 -3.20
CA GLU A 412 -2.59 17.82 -4.38
C GLU A 412 -1.27 17.07 -4.10
N PRO A 413 -1.31 15.91 -3.40
CA PRO A 413 -0.10 15.29 -2.86
C PRO A 413 0.92 14.87 -3.93
N VAL A 414 0.46 14.49 -5.13
CA VAL A 414 1.38 14.13 -6.22
C VAL A 414 2.06 15.40 -6.74
N ASN A 415 1.30 16.47 -6.94
CA ASN A 415 1.84 17.76 -7.39
C ASN A 415 2.85 18.33 -6.38
N PHE A 416 2.53 18.31 -5.09
CA PHE A 416 3.45 18.65 -3.99
C PHE A 416 4.74 17.84 -4.09
N THR A 417 4.62 16.51 -4.20
CA THR A 417 5.78 15.62 -4.22
C THR A 417 6.66 15.82 -5.46
N LEU A 418 6.07 16.13 -6.62
CA LEU A 418 6.84 16.48 -7.83
C LEU A 418 7.66 17.77 -7.63
N HIS A 419 7.09 18.78 -6.97
CA HIS A 419 7.82 20.01 -6.63
C HIS A 419 8.90 19.78 -5.59
N LEU A 420 8.64 18.96 -4.57
CA LEU A 420 9.65 18.47 -3.64
C LEU A 420 10.80 17.78 -4.39
N ILE A 421 10.51 16.86 -5.32
CA ILE A 421 11.53 16.17 -6.11
C ILE A 421 12.31 17.16 -6.98
N LYS A 422 11.66 18.20 -7.53
CA LYS A 422 12.34 19.28 -8.27
C LYS A 422 13.35 20.03 -7.38
N VAL A 423 12.96 20.40 -6.16
CA VAL A 423 13.86 21.03 -5.18
C VAL A 423 15.02 20.09 -4.82
N LEU A 424 14.72 18.82 -4.55
CA LEU A 424 15.73 17.82 -4.24
C LEU A 424 16.70 17.59 -5.40
N LYS A 425 16.22 17.59 -6.65
CA LYS A 425 17.06 17.47 -7.84
C LYS A 425 17.97 18.69 -8.01
N LYS A 426 17.51 19.89 -7.64
CA LYS A 426 18.29 21.13 -7.69
C LYS A 426 19.44 21.12 -6.67
N TYR A 427 19.18 20.72 -5.42
CA TYR A 427 20.16 20.82 -4.34
C TYR A 427 20.93 19.53 -4.04
N TYR A 428 20.35 18.36 -4.35
CA TYR A 428 20.92 17.05 -4.02
C TYR A 428 20.85 16.05 -5.20
N PRO A 429 21.24 16.42 -6.43
CA PRO A 429 21.07 15.57 -7.62
C PRO A 429 21.73 14.19 -7.45
N ASP A 430 22.91 14.12 -6.84
CA ASP A 430 23.69 12.88 -6.68
C ASP A 430 23.17 11.98 -5.55
N LYS A 431 22.29 12.50 -4.68
CA LYS A 431 21.67 11.72 -3.60
C LYS A 431 20.39 11.03 -4.05
N LEU A 432 19.73 11.57 -5.07
CA LEU A 432 18.59 10.94 -5.72
C LEU A 432 19.08 9.71 -6.49
N ASN A 433 18.72 8.53 -6.00
CA ASN A 433 19.08 7.25 -6.61
C ASN A 433 17.84 6.59 -7.24
N PRO A 434 17.29 7.15 -8.33
CA PRO A 434 16.09 6.60 -8.93
C PRO A 434 16.41 5.24 -9.55
N THR A 435 15.72 4.21 -9.09
CA THR A 435 15.73 2.92 -9.76
C THR A 435 14.70 2.96 -10.90
N PRO A 436 15.08 2.66 -12.16
CA PRO A 436 14.12 2.69 -13.27
C PRO A 436 12.91 1.80 -12.99
N THR A 437 13.13 0.61 -12.45
CA THR A 437 12.06 -0.36 -12.21
C THR A 437 11.15 0.05 -11.04
N GLY A 438 11.71 0.48 -9.91
CA GLY A 438 10.93 0.82 -8.72
C GLY A 438 10.12 2.09 -8.91
N LEU A 439 10.78 3.16 -9.36
CA LEU A 439 10.13 4.46 -9.55
C LEU A 439 9.08 4.40 -10.66
N ASN A 440 9.38 3.79 -11.81
CA ASN A 440 8.43 3.77 -12.92
C ASN A 440 7.22 2.87 -12.64
N ARG A 441 7.33 1.83 -11.80
CA ARG A 441 6.18 1.01 -11.39
C ARG A 441 5.23 1.76 -10.46
N LEU A 442 5.77 2.55 -9.53
CA LEU A 442 4.96 3.41 -8.64
C LEU A 442 4.36 4.57 -9.43
N PHE A 443 5.20 5.28 -10.18
CA PHE A 443 4.80 6.46 -10.94
C PHE A 443 3.93 6.13 -12.15
N GLY A 444 4.10 4.94 -12.74
CA GLY A 444 3.30 4.43 -13.85
C GLY A 444 3.82 4.82 -15.24
N SER A 445 4.89 5.60 -15.31
CA SER A 445 5.53 6.02 -16.55
C SER A 445 7.03 6.25 -16.34
N SER A 446 7.79 6.38 -17.42
CA SER A 446 9.20 6.79 -17.33
C SER A 446 9.38 8.29 -17.10
N LEU A 447 8.32 9.10 -17.19
CA LEU A 447 8.42 10.57 -17.27
C LEU A 447 9.20 11.18 -16.09
N LEU A 448 8.95 10.71 -14.86
CA LEU A 448 9.67 11.19 -13.68
C LEU A 448 11.14 10.75 -13.69
N TYR A 449 11.42 9.52 -14.12
CA TYR A 449 12.78 9.04 -14.28
C TYR A 449 13.53 9.84 -15.36
N ASP A 450 12.89 10.11 -16.49
CA ASP A 450 13.45 10.88 -17.59
C ASP A 450 13.73 12.33 -17.18
N TYR A 451 12.83 12.94 -16.39
CA TYR A 451 13.08 14.24 -15.76
C TYR A 451 14.31 14.21 -14.84
N LEU A 452 14.40 13.20 -13.96
CA LEU A 452 15.55 13.03 -13.06
C LEU A 452 16.86 12.83 -13.84
N ARG A 453 16.81 12.26 -15.05
CA ARG A 453 17.96 12.06 -15.96
C ARG A 453 18.17 13.18 -16.98
N ASN A 454 17.52 14.33 -16.82
CA ASN A 454 17.62 15.49 -17.72
C ASN A 454 17.20 15.20 -19.18
N LYS A 455 16.38 14.17 -19.40
CA LYS A 455 15.81 13.83 -20.71
C LYS A 455 14.44 14.47 -20.96
N LEU A 456 13.88 15.09 -19.93
CA LEU A 456 12.57 15.75 -19.94
C LEU A 456 12.65 17.00 -19.05
N SER A 457 12.04 18.11 -19.46
CA SER A 457 11.91 19.29 -18.59
C SER A 457 10.79 19.09 -17.57
N PHE A 458 10.83 19.84 -16.46
CA PHE A 458 9.77 19.78 -15.46
C PHE A 458 8.41 20.21 -16.04
N ASP A 459 8.39 21.24 -16.88
CA ASP A 459 7.15 21.74 -17.47
C ASP A 459 6.53 20.73 -18.44
N SER A 460 7.37 20.03 -19.23
CA SER A 460 6.91 18.94 -20.10
C SER A 460 6.37 17.75 -19.30
N LEU A 461 7.01 17.41 -18.16
CA LEU A 461 6.50 16.40 -17.23
C LEU A 461 5.10 16.77 -16.72
N ILE A 462 4.93 18.00 -16.20
CA ILE A 462 3.64 18.47 -15.70
C ILE A 462 2.58 18.54 -16.79
N LYS A 463 2.94 19.01 -18.00
CA LYS A 463 2.04 19.07 -19.15
C LYS A 463 1.52 17.68 -19.53
N GLN A 464 2.40 16.69 -19.66
CA GLN A 464 1.99 15.33 -20.03
C GLN A 464 1.05 14.71 -18.97
N ILE A 465 1.33 14.95 -17.67
CA ILE A 465 0.43 14.50 -16.60
C ILE A 465 -0.95 15.15 -16.72
N LYS A 466 -1.03 16.45 -17.02
CA LYS A 466 -2.30 17.16 -17.20
C LYS A 466 -3.09 16.63 -18.41
N ASP A 467 -2.40 16.29 -19.50
CA ASP A 467 -3.04 15.70 -20.67
C ASP A 467 -3.61 14.31 -20.33
N ASP A 468 -2.83 13.47 -19.65
CA ASP A 468 -3.24 12.15 -19.16
C ASP A 468 -4.47 12.24 -18.23
N THR A 469 -4.45 13.13 -17.24
CA THR A 469 -5.57 13.27 -16.28
C THR A 469 -6.82 13.83 -16.94
N ARG A 470 -6.70 14.75 -17.90
CA ARG A 470 -7.84 15.25 -18.67
C ARG A 470 -8.51 14.13 -19.48
N GLN A 471 -7.74 13.30 -20.17
CA GLN A 471 -8.29 12.18 -20.93
C GLN A 471 -8.97 11.16 -20.03
N PHE A 472 -8.38 10.88 -18.86
CA PHE A 472 -8.98 10.00 -17.87
C PHE A 472 -10.28 10.57 -17.29
N ASP A 473 -10.33 11.87 -16.97
CA ASP A 473 -11.51 12.52 -16.40
C ASP A 473 -12.73 12.41 -17.33
N LEU A 474 -12.52 12.58 -18.64
CA LEU A 474 -13.57 12.42 -19.64
C LEU A 474 -14.16 11.00 -19.67
N LYS A 475 -13.31 9.98 -19.52
CA LYS A 475 -13.74 8.57 -19.53
C LYS A 475 -14.49 8.21 -18.26
N ARG A 476 -13.93 8.54 -17.10
CA ARG A 476 -14.45 8.05 -15.81
C ARG A 476 -15.86 8.55 -15.49
N ARG A 477 -16.25 9.73 -16.01
CA ARG A 477 -17.57 10.36 -15.79
C ARG A 477 -18.73 9.47 -16.22
N GLN A 478 -18.52 8.59 -17.19
CA GLN A 478 -19.54 7.65 -17.68
C GLN A 478 -19.89 6.56 -16.66
N TYR A 479 -19.06 6.40 -15.63
CA TYR A 479 -19.16 5.33 -14.64
C TYR A 479 -19.50 5.85 -13.24
N PHE A 480 -19.86 7.14 -13.13
CA PHE A 480 -20.20 7.72 -11.84
C PHE A 480 -21.52 7.16 -11.30
N LEU A 481 -21.49 6.81 -10.01
CA LEU A 481 -22.67 6.42 -9.24
C LEU A 481 -23.14 7.54 -8.32
N TYR A 482 -22.28 8.54 -8.09
CA TYR A 482 -22.48 9.62 -7.14
C TYR A 482 -22.19 10.97 -7.79
N HIS A 483 -22.86 12.02 -7.30
CA HIS A 483 -22.79 13.37 -7.86
C HIS A 483 -22.51 14.42 -6.79
#